data_AF-A0A829FBH4-F1
#
_entry.id   AF-A0A829FBH4-F1
#
_cell.length_a   1.000
_cell.length_b   1.000
_cell.length_c   1.000
_cell.angle_alpha   90.00
_cell.angle_beta   90.00
_cell.angle_gamma   90.00
#
_symmetry.space_group_name_H-M   'P 1'
#
loop_
_entity.id
_entity.type
_entity.pdbx_description
1 polymer ?
#
loop_
_entity_poly.entity_id
_entity_poly.type
_entity_poly.pdbx_seq_one_letter_code
_entity_poly.pdbx_strand_id
1 'polypeptide(L)' 'RYSRRKEQFQNEESLERFLVSIFDTYNQKFLNRSHKGFQQVTDTLVSMFTE' A
#
# COMPACT_ATOMS: atom_id res chain seq x y z
N ARG A 1 18.07 18.14 14.01
CA ARG A 1 16.99 17.32 13.43
C ARG A 1 17.54 16.63 12.19
N TYR A 2 18.07 15.42 12.32
CA TYR A 2 18.65 14.70 11.19
C TYR A 2 17.51 14.27 10.26
N SER A 3 17.42 14.87 9.07
CA SER A 3 16.65 14.33 7.96
C SER A 3 17.23 12.95 7.62
N ARG A 4 16.36 11.94 7.41
CA ARG A 4 16.82 10.63 6.94
C ARG A 4 17.69 10.85 5.70
N ARG A 5 18.88 10.26 5.68
CA ARG A 5 19.74 10.30 4.48
C ARG A 5 18.96 9.70 3.32
N LYS A 6 18.98 10.38 2.18
CA LYS A 6 18.48 9.81 0.93
C LYS A 6 19.36 8.60 0.61
N GLU A 7 18.73 7.45 0.46
CA GLU A 7 19.41 6.22 0.08
C GLU A 7 19.95 6.36 -1.34
N GLN A 8 21.22 6.04 -1.54
CA GLN A 8 21.84 6.03 -2.86
C GLN A 8 21.78 4.63 -3.44
N PHE A 9 21.15 4.51 -4.61
CA PHE A 9 21.06 3.26 -5.37
C PHE A 9 22.13 3.24 -6.45
N GLN A 10 22.65 2.05 -6.77
CA GLN A 10 23.68 1.86 -7.79
C GLN A 10 23.13 2.11 -9.21
N ASN A 11 21.86 1.80 -9.45
CA ASN A 11 21.14 2.03 -10.70
C ASN A 11 19.62 2.13 -10.45
N GLU A 12 18.87 2.45 -11.50
CA GLU A 12 17.41 2.56 -11.46
C GLU A 12 16.71 1.23 -11.14
N GLU A 13 17.22 0.11 -11.64
CA GLU A 13 16.68 -1.22 -11.35
C GLU A 13 16.75 -1.55 -9.84
N SER A 14 17.81 -1.13 -9.16
CA SER A 14 17.97 -1.31 -7.71
C SER A 14 16.95 -0.48 -6.92
N LEU A 15 16.62 0.71 -7.42
CA LEU A 15 15.55 1.55 -6.86
C LEU A 15 14.18 0.87 -7.06
N GLU A 16 13.92 0.33 -8.24
CA GLU A 16 12.65 -0.34 -8.54
C GLU A 16 12.44 -1.56 -7.63
N ARG A 17 13.44 -2.45 -7.51
CA ARG A 17 13.37 -3.62 -6.62
C ARG A 17 13.16 -3.21 -5.16
N PHE A 18 13.81 -2.14 -4.72
CA PHE A 18 13.62 -1.61 -3.37
C PHE A 18 12.18 -1.13 -3.15
N LEU A 19 11.61 -0.36 -4.08
CA LEU A 19 10.22 0.11 -4.00
C LEU A 19 9.23 -1.06 -4.00
N VAL A 20 9.41 -2.03 -4.89
CA VAL A 20 8.59 -3.24 -4.95
C VAL A 20 8.62 -3.99 -3.61
N SER A 21 9.78 -4.15 -2.98
CA SER A 21 9.89 -4.81 -1.67
C SER A 21 9.09 -4.09 -0.56
N ILE A 22 9.07 -2.75 -0.59
CA ILE A 22 8.30 -1.95 0.37
C ILE A 22 6.81 -2.14 0.14
N PHE A 23 6.38 -2.11 -1.13
CA PHE A 23 4.98 -2.32 -1.49
C PHE A 23 4.53 -3.72 -1.11
N ASP A 24 5.31 -4.76 -1.40
CA ASP A 24 4.99 -6.13 -1.00
C ASP A 24 4.85 -6.27 0.51
N THR A 25 5.79 -5.71 1.27
CA THR A 25 5.72 -5.75 2.74
C THR A 25 4.47 -5.02 3.26
N TYR A 26 4.16 -3.85 2.70
CA TYR A 26 2.97 -3.10 3.06
C TYR A 26 1.69 -3.85 2.71
N ASN A 27 1.61 -4.35 1.48
CA ASN A 27 0.47 -5.09 0.97
C ASN A 27 0.24 -6.36 1.77
N GLN A 28 1.26 -7.19 2.01
CA GLN A 28 1.12 -8.39 2.86
C GLN A 28 0.58 -8.05 4.26
N LYS A 29 1.04 -6.94 4.86
CA LYS A 29 0.61 -6.53 6.20
C LYS A 29 -0.83 -5.99 6.24
N PHE A 30 -1.30 -5.39 5.15
CA PHE A 30 -2.56 -4.64 5.13
C PHE A 30 -3.57 -5.13 4.10
N LEU A 31 -3.31 -6.25 3.42
CA LEU A 31 -4.13 -6.80 2.33
C LEU A 31 -5.60 -6.94 2.72
N ASN A 32 -5.84 -7.41 3.95
CA ASN A 32 -7.17 -7.71 4.45
C ASN A 32 -7.79 -6.53 5.24
N ARG A 33 -7.18 -5.35 5.22
CA ARG A 33 -7.69 -4.18 5.95
C ARG A 33 -8.37 -3.23 4.97
N SER A 34 -9.68 -3.07 5.13
CA SER A 34 -10.36 -1.90 4.57
C SER A 34 -10.10 -0.67 5.43
N HIS A 35 -10.00 0.49 4.78
CA HIS A 35 -10.02 1.76 5.49
C HIS A 35 -11.33 1.90 6.28
N LYS A 36 -11.29 2.42 7.50
CA LYS A 36 -12.46 2.45 8.41
C LYS A 36 -13.70 3.12 7.78
N GLY A 37 -13.49 4.19 7.03
CA GLY A 37 -14.58 4.86 6.31
C GLY A 37 -15.15 4.00 5.18
N PHE A 38 -14.31 3.18 4.53
CA PHE A 38 -14.74 2.29 3.46
C PHE A 38 -15.54 1.08 3.98
N GLN A 39 -15.21 0.61 5.18
CA GLN A 39 -15.98 -0.44 5.87
C GLN A 39 -17.39 0.00 6.28
N GLN A 40 -17.68 1.31 6.35
CA GLN A 40 -19.05 1.79 6.64
C GLN A 40 -19.95 1.78 5.41
N VAL A 41 -19.35 1.89 4.22
CA VAL A 41 -20.06 1.89 2.93
C VAL A 41 -19.95 0.56 2.20
N THR A 42 -19.33 -0.47 2.80
CA THR A 42 -19.28 -1.81 2.21
C THR A 42 -20.68 -2.36 1.97
N ASP A 43 -21.63 -2.14 2.88
CA ASP A 43 -23.01 -2.64 2.71
C ASP A 43 -23.72 -1.95 1.53
N THR A 44 -23.55 -0.63 1.42
CA THR A 44 -24.06 0.15 0.28
C THR A 44 -23.43 -0.29 -1.02
N LEU A 45 -22.10 -0.45 -1.05
CA LEU A 45 -21.38 -0.94 -2.22
C LEU A 45 -21.86 -2.33 -2.63
N VAL A 46 -21.98 -3.27 -1.69
CA VAL A 46 -22.49 -4.62 -1.96
C VAL A 46 -23.90 -4.52 -2.57
N SER A 47 -24.81 -3.73 -2.00
CA SER A 47 -26.16 -3.54 -2.55
C SER A 47 -26.22 -2.92 -3.95
N MET A 48 -25.19 -2.16 -4.37
CA MET A 48 -25.12 -1.63 -5.74
C MET A 48 -24.71 -2.70 -6.76
N PHE A 49 -24.07 -3.78 -6.31
CA PHE A 49 -23.53 -4.85 -7.16
C PHE A 49 -24.25 -6.20 -6.96
N THR A 50 -25.14 -6.30 -5.98
CA THR A 50 -26.02 -7.46 -5.76
C THR A 50 -27.48 -7.00 -5.80
N GLU A 51 -28.25 -7.50 -6.77
CA GLU A 51 -29.72 -7.36 -6.84
C GLU A 51 -30.43 -7.95 -5.62
#